data_AF-A0A7C7E3W3-F1
#
_entry.id   AF-A0A7C7E3W3-F1
#
_cell.length_a   1.000
_cell.length_b   1.000
_cell.length_c   1.000
_cell.angle_alpha   90.00
_cell.angle_beta   90.00
_cell.angle_gamma   90.00
#
_symmetry.space_group_name_H-M   'P 1'
#
loop_
_entity.id
_entity.type
_entity.pdbx_description
1 polymer ?
#
loop_
_entity_poly.entity_id
_entity_poly.type
_entity_poly.pdbx_seq_one_letter_code
_entity_poly.pdbx_strand_id
1 'polypeptide(L)'
;NHLGIGRLIYQLPTTLCRLFLNEVFKEGVFETIDSETMMTIQKFFENNLNVSETSRQLFIHRNTLVYRLDKIQKITGMDLRKFDDAIYFKVAMMVKRYLDEVSK
;
A
#
# COMPACT_ATOMS: atom_id res chain seq x y z
N ASN A 1 -5.91 -10.14 -18.44
CA ASN A 1 -7.24 -9.57 -18.10
C ASN A 1 -7.96 -10.31 -16.97
N HIS A 2 -7.31 -10.48 -15.81
CA HIS A 2 -8.02 -10.84 -14.57
C HIS A 2 -7.98 -9.60 -13.67
N LEU A 3 -9.05 -8.80 -13.69
CA LEU A 3 -9.16 -7.61 -12.84
C LEU A 3 -9.26 -7.98 -11.35
N GLY A 4 -9.53 -9.25 -11.01
CA GLY A 4 -9.56 -9.77 -9.64
C GLY A 4 -10.44 -8.91 -8.72
N ILE A 5 -9.90 -8.59 -7.54
CA ILE A 5 -10.50 -7.66 -6.56
C ILE A 5 -10.80 -6.28 -7.19
N GLY A 6 -10.02 -5.86 -8.19
CA GLY A 6 -10.25 -4.62 -8.90
C GLY A 6 -11.65 -4.52 -9.51
N ARG A 7 -12.20 -5.61 -10.06
CA ARG A 7 -13.57 -5.61 -10.62
C ARG A 7 -14.62 -5.18 -9.59
N LEU A 8 -14.45 -5.59 -8.33
CA LEU A 8 -15.34 -5.20 -7.25
C LEU A 8 -15.19 -3.70 -6.97
N ILE A 9 -13.95 -3.20 -6.89
CA ILE A 9 -13.65 -1.79 -6.63
C ILE A 9 -14.29 -0.88 -7.69
N TYR A 10 -14.18 -1.23 -8.98
CA TYR A 10 -14.75 -0.43 -10.08
C TYR A 10 -16.29 -0.35 -10.06
N GLN A 11 -16.97 -1.20 -9.29
CA GLN A 11 -18.43 -1.19 -9.12
C GLN A 11 -18.88 -0.38 -7.90
N LEU A 12 -17.96 0.00 -7.00
CA LEU A 12 -18.30 0.73 -5.79
C LEU A 12 -18.52 2.22 -6.10
N PRO A 13 -19.52 2.87 -5.47
CA PRO A 13 -19.69 4.31 -5.57
C PRO A 13 -18.43 5.06 -5.13
N THR A 14 -18.02 6.08 -5.89
CA THR A 14 -16.81 6.87 -5.58
C THR A 14 -16.87 7.51 -4.18
N THR A 15 -18.06 7.87 -3.69
CA THR A 15 -18.26 8.35 -2.32
C THR A 15 -17.85 7.32 -1.27
N LEU A 16 -18.24 6.04 -1.46
CA LEU A 16 -17.86 4.96 -0.54
C LEU A 16 -16.35 4.71 -0.58
N CYS A 17 -15.75 4.75 -1.77
CA CYS A 17 -14.30 4.67 -1.94
C CYS A 17 -13.57 5.78 -1.18
N ARG A 18 -14.07 7.02 -1.22
CA ARG A 18 -13.49 8.15 -0.47
C ARG A 18 -13.64 7.96 1.05
N LEU A 19 -14.81 7.53 1.51
CA LEU A 19 -15.05 7.22 2.93
C LEU A 19 -14.09 6.14 3.44
N PHE A 20 -13.97 5.04 2.70
CA PHE A 20 -13.03 3.97 3.01
C PHE A 20 -11.58 4.47 3.11
N LEU A 21 -11.12 5.29 2.16
CA LEU A 21 -9.76 5.83 2.22
C LEU A 21 -9.52 6.74 3.44
N ASN A 22 -10.52 7.56 3.82
CA ASN A 22 -10.43 8.42 4.99
C ASN A 22 -10.41 7.62 6.31
N GLU A 23 -11.04 6.45 6.34
CA GLU A 23 -10.98 5.53 7.48
C GLU A 23 -9.63 4.79 7.55
N VAL A 24 -9.08 4.40 6.38
CA VAL A 24 -7.81 3.67 6.30
C VAL A 24 -6.61 4.56 6.60
N PHE A 25 -6.56 5.70 5.91
CA PHE A 25 -5.48 6.67 6.03
C PHE A 25 -6.05 7.90 6.71
N LYS A 26 -5.56 8.20 7.92
CA LYS A 26 -5.81 9.52 8.52
C LYS A 26 -5.39 10.59 7.53
N GLU A 27 -6.13 11.70 7.49
CA GLU A 27 -5.92 12.78 6.51
C GLU A 27 -4.44 13.16 6.38
N GLY A 28 -3.94 13.22 5.14
CA GLY A 28 -2.56 13.63 4.84
C GLY A 28 -1.52 12.50 4.85
N VAL A 29 -1.84 11.31 5.39
CA VAL A 29 -0.85 10.22 5.51
C VAL A 29 -0.31 9.80 4.14
N PHE A 30 -1.18 9.67 3.14
CA PHE A 30 -0.78 9.22 1.82
C PHE A 30 0.15 10.22 1.12
N GLU A 31 -0.09 11.51 1.33
CA GLU A 31 0.71 12.63 0.81
C GLU A 31 2.12 12.67 1.43
N THR A 32 2.31 12.09 2.62
CA THR A 32 3.63 11.98 3.26
C THR A 32 4.46 10.79 2.77
N ILE A 33 3.86 9.87 2.00
CA ILE A 33 4.58 8.71 1.48
C ILE A 33 5.37 9.13 0.23
N ASP A 34 6.68 9.28 0.40
CA ASP A 34 7.60 9.57 -0.69
C ASP A 34 7.68 8.40 -1.71
N SER A 35 8.18 8.70 -2.91
CA SER A 35 8.24 7.74 -4.02
C SER A 35 9.12 6.52 -3.70
N GLU A 36 10.18 6.70 -2.92
CA GLU A 36 11.07 5.61 -2.49
C GLU A 36 10.37 4.65 -1.51
N THR A 37 9.61 5.21 -0.58
CA THR A 37 8.79 4.46 0.38
C THR A 37 7.71 3.69 -0.36
N MET A 38 7.02 4.32 -1.31
CA MET A 38 6.03 3.67 -2.16
C MET A 38 6.65 2.53 -2.98
N MET A 39 7.83 2.73 -3.56
CA MET A 39 8.56 1.68 -4.28
C MET A 39 8.91 0.51 -3.35
N THR A 40 9.36 0.80 -2.13
CA THR A 40 9.66 -0.23 -1.12
C THR A 40 8.42 -1.07 -0.81
N ILE A 41 7.26 -0.42 -0.60
CA ILE A 41 5.98 -1.08 -0.33
C ILE A 41 5.55 -1.96 -1.51
N GLN A 42 5.64 -1.44 -2.75
CA GLN A 42 5.29 -2.20 -3.95
C GLN A 42 6.15 -3.45 -4.09
N LYS A 43 7.47 -3.32 -3.95
CA LYS A 43 8.40 -4.46 -4.00
C LYS A 43 8.15 -5.46 -2.88
N PHE A 44 7.80 -4.97 -1.69
CA PHE A 44 7.44 -5.85 -0.59
C PHE A 44 6.18 -6.68 -0.88
N PHE A 45 5.16 -6.08 -1.48
CA PHE A 45 3.97 -6.80 -1.94
C PHE A 45 4.25 -7.78 -3.09
N GLU A 46 5.08 -7.39 -4.07
CA GLU A 46 5.48 -8.27 -5.17
C GLU A 46 6.18 -9.54 -4.69
N ASN A 47 6.94 -9.44 -3.59
CA ASN A 47 7.62 -10.58 -2.95
C ASN A 47 6.79 -11.25 -1.86
N ASN A 48 5.45 -11.09 -1.86
CA ASN A 48 4.56 -11.72 -0.88
C ASN A 48 4.96 -11.44 0.58
N LEU A 49 5.35 -10.19 0.88
CA LEU A 49 5.78 -9.74 2.21
C LEU A 49 7.07 -10.42 2.72
N ASN A 50 7.84 -11.04 1.82
CA ASN A 50 9.10 -11.67 2.19
C ASN A 50 10.23 -10.65 2.30
N VAL A 51 10.75 -10.45 3.53
CA VAL A 51 11.82 -9.49 3.83
C VAL A 51 13.11 -9.83 3.08
N SER A 52 13.48 -11.11 3.02
CA SER A 52 14.74 -11.54 2.40
C SER A 52 14.72 -11.31 0.89
N GLU A 53 13.67 -11.76 0.20
CA GLU A 53 13.51 -11.59 -1.25
C GLU A 53 13.41 -10.11 -1.62
N THR A 54 12.63 -9.33 -0.89
CA THR A 54 12.49 -7.89 -1.12
C THR A 54 13.81 -7.16 -0.95
N SER A 55 14.58 -7.49 0.08
CA SER A 55 15.89 -6.87 0.32
C SER A 55 16.87 -7.16 -0.82
N ARG A 56 16.85 -8.39 -1.37
CA ARG A 56 17.65 -8.78 -2.53
C ARG A 56 17.23 -8.02 -3.78
N GLN A 57 15.92 -7.92 -4.04
CA GLN A 57 15.40 -7.21 -5.22
C GLN A 57 15.67 -5.70 -5.17
N LEU A 58 15.65 -5.10 -3.98
CA LEU A 58 15.96 -3.68 -3.77
C LEU A 58 17.46 -3.40 -3.67
N PHE A 59 18.33 -4.43 -3.72
CA PHE A 59 19.78 -4.31 -3.52
C PHE A 59 20.16 -3.62 -2.20
N ILE A 60 19.40 -3.86 -1.13
CA ILE A 60 19.65 -3.33 0.21
C ILE A 60 19.81 -4.46 1.23
N HIS A 61 20.43 -4.13 2.37
CA HIS A 61 20.51 -5.08 3.47
C HIS A 61 19.13 -5.29 4.12
N ARG A 62 18.87 -6.50 4.64
CA ARG A 62 17.60 -6.83 5.32
C ARG A 62 17.25 -5.88 6.46
N ASN A 63 18.24 -5.42 7.24
CA ASN A 63 18.01 -4.49 8.35
C ASN A 63 17.59 -3.10 7.84
N THR A 64 18.14 -2.67 6.70
CA THR A 64 17.71 -1.43 6.04
C THR A 64 16.26 -1.53 5.59
N LEU A 65 15.85 -2.68 5.05
CA LEU A 65 14.44 -2.92 4.71
C LEU A 65 13.54 -2.91 5.96
N VAL A 66 13.95 -3.59 7.04
CA VAL A 66 13.21 -3.57 8.32
C VAL A 66 13.04 -2.14 8.83
N TYR A 67 14.09 -1.32 8.80
CA TYR A 67 14.02 0.09 9.16
C TYR A 67 13.03 0.88 8.29
N ARG A 68 13.01 0.64 6.97
CA ARG A 68 12.02 1.25 6.07
C ARG A 68 10.60 0.81 6.41
N LEU A 69 10.38 -0.46 6.71
CA LEU A 69 9.07 -0.99 7.14
C LEU A 69 8.62 -0.38 8.48
N ASP A 70 9.54 -0.17 9.42
CA ASP A 70 9.23 0.51 10.69
C ASP A 70 8.91 2.00 10.46
N LYS A 71 9.59 2.66 9.52
CA LYS A 71 9.24 4.04 9.10
C LYS A 71 7.82 4.07 8.50
N ILE A 72 7.49 3.11 7.64
CA ILE A 72 6.14 2.97 7.06
C ILE A 72 5.11 2.81 8.17
N GLN A 73 5.33 1.90 9.12
CA GLN A 73 4.43 1.70 10.24
C GLN A 73 4.22 2.96 11.07
N LYS A 74 5.27 3.76 11.31
CA LYS A 74 5.14 5.03 12.02
C LYS A 74 4.30 6.05 11.28
N ILE A 75 4.41 6.09 9.94
CA ILE A 75 3.67 7.03 9.10
C ILE A 75 2.20 6.60 8.96
N THR A 76 1.96 5.31 8.73
CA THR A 76 0.66 4.78 8.32
C THR A 76 -0.14 4.20 9.49
N GLY A 77 0.52 3.90 10.61
CA GLY A 77 -0.05 3.13 11.71
C GLY A 77 -0.15 1.62 11.44
N MET A 78 0.23 1.16 10.24
CA MET A 78 0.07 -0.21 9.77
C MET A 78 1.40 -0.95 9.66
N ASP A 79 1.50 -2.12 10.28
CA ASP A 79 2.64 -2.99 10.10
C ASP A 79 2.44 -3.91 8.89
N LEU A 80 3.02 -3.54 7.74
CA LEU A 80 2.87 -4.31 6.51
C LEU A 80 3.43 -5.75 6.58
N ARG A 81 4.16 -6.12 7.64
CA ARG A 81 4.57 -7.51 7.87
C ARG A 81 3.42 -8.37 8.38
N LYS A 82 2.36 -7.76 8.93
CA LYS A 82 1.13 -8.44 9.31
C LYS A 82 0.21 -8.52 8.11
N PHE A 83 -0.30 -9.72 7.82
CA PHE A 83 -1.14 -9.95 6.65
C PHE A 83 -2.40 -9.06 6.63
N ASP A 84 -3.06 -8.87 7.79
CA ASP A 84 -4.28 -8.07 7.88
C ASP A 84 -4.03 -6.58 7.56
N ASP A 85 -2.97 -6.00 8.11
CA ASP A 85 -2.55 -4.63 7.81
C ASP A 85 -2.12 -4.51 6.33
N ALA A 86 -1.39 -5.51 5.83
CA ALA A 86 -0.93 -5.57 4.45
C ALA A 86 -2.07 -5.61 3.43
N ILE A 87 -3.10 -6.44 3.65
CA ILE A 87 -4.23 -6.52 2.73
C ILE A 87 -5.05 -5.24 2.77
N TYR A 88 -5.24 -4.65 3.95
CA TYR A 88 -5.94 -3.39 4.12
C TYR A 88 -5.25 -2.26 3.35
N PHE A 89 -3.94 -2.12 3.52
CA PHE A 89 -3.12 -1.17 2.78
C PHE A 89 -3.17 -1.43 1.26
N LYS A 90 -3.08 -2.70 0.84
CA LYS A 90 -3.11 -3.08 -0.58
C LYS A 90 -4.43 -2.71 -1.25
N VAL A 91 -5.55 -2.98 -0.60
CA VAL A 91 -6.89 -2.62 -1.10
C VAL A 91 -7.05 -1.11 -1.14
N ALA A 92 -6.60 -0.39 -0.12
CA ALA A 92 -6.65 1.07 -0.10
C ALA A 92 -5.86 1.70 -1.26
N MET A 93 -4.66 1.18 -1.58
CA MET A 93 -3.94 1.63 -2.79
C MET A 93 -4.71 1.36 -4.08
N MET A 94 -5.40 0.22 -4.19
CA MET A 94 -6.21 -0.09 -5.38
C MET A 94 -7.40 0.85 -5.52
N VAL A 95 -8.07 1.17 -4.41
CA VAL A 95 -9.18 2.14 -4.35
C VAL A 95 -8.69 3.55 -4.72
N LYS A 96 -7.54 3.98 -4.19
CA LYS A 96 -6.94 5.28 -4.53
C LYS A 96 -6.65 5.39 -6.01
N ARG A 97 -6.02 4.37 -6.61
CA ARG A 97 -5.74 4.33 -8.05
C ARG A 97 -7.02 4.42 -8.88
N TYR A 98 -8.08 3.72 -8.48
CA TYR A 98 -9.38 3.80 -9.14
C TYR A 98 -9.94 5.24 -9.11
N LEU A 99 -9.91 5.90 -7.95
CA LEU A 99 -10.36 7.29 -7.85
C LEU A 99 -9.51 8.25 -8.70
N ASP A 100 -8.20 8.04 -8.77
CA ASP A 100 -7.30 8.83 -9.61
C ASP A 100 -7.52 8.61 -11.11
N GLU A 101 -7.97 7.42 -11.51
CA GLU A 101 -8.36 7.11 -12.89
C GLU A 101 -9.70 7.76 -13.27
N VAL A 102 -10.67 7.80 -12.36
CA VAL A 102 -12.01 8.40 -12.60
C VAL A 102 -11.99 9.94 -12.53
N SER A 103 -11.08 10.52 -11.77
CA SER A 103 -10.94 11.99 -11.66
C SER A 103 -10.08 12.63 -12.75
N LYS A 104 -9.52 11.84 -13.68
CA LYS A 104 -8.90 12.31 -14.92
C LYS A 104 -9.94 12.45 -16.01
#